data_AF-A0A1H0KXG3-F1
#
_entry.id   AF-A0A1H0KXG3-F1
#
_cell.length_a   1.000
_cell.length_b   1.000
_cell.length_c   1.000
_cell.angle_alpha   90.00
_cell.angle_beta   90.00
_cell.angle_gamma   90.00
#
_symmetry.space_group_name_H-M   'P 1'
#
loop_
_entity.id
_entity.type
_entity.pdbx_description
1 polymer ?
#
loop_
_entity_poly.entity_id
_entity_poly.type
_entity_poly.pdbx_seq_one_letter_code
_entity_poly.pdbx_strand_id
1 'polypeptide(L)'
;MGTIGTPEHRARRRAREQQRRQHVAQAPTVSADAEQTGASAEGRERRTAATTCGWCAGPITPRGRGPIPKWCSATCRHRAWEQTRAAASGRSAVQVVERRVQVGVPLEPTRRDWPALLGELTRQLDDGRIYDRDLPGLSRSLQPVLEAYRWRAGRTGAPDVR
;
A
#
# COMPACT_ATOMS: atom_id res chain seq x y z
N MET A 1 -20.29 51.56 2.22
CA MET A 1 -19.18 51.50 1.23
C MET A 1 -17.90 51.06 1.97
N GLY A 2 -17.51 49.79 1.83
CA GLY A 2 -16.37 49.22 2.56
C GLY A 2 -15.04 49.54 1.89
N THR A 3 -14.13 50.19 2.61
CA THR A 3 -12.82 50.63 2.13
C THR A 3 -11.83 49.47 2.01
N ILE A 4 -11.99 48.65 0.97
CA ILE A 4 -11.05 47.59 0.58
C ILE A 4 -9.78 48.27 0.05
N GLY A 5 -8.86 48.65 0.94
CA GLY A 5 -7.56 49.25 0.56
C GLY A 5 -6.85 50.05 1.64
N THR A 6 -7.55 50.43 2.72
CA THR A 6 -6.97 51.19 3.82
C THR A 6 -5.85 50.43 4.52
N PRO A 7 -4.83 51.14 5.06
CA PRO A 7 -3.71 50.52 5.76
C PRO A 7 -4.16 49.63 6.92
N GLU A 8 -5.26 49.98 7.60
CA GLU A 8 -5.86 49.18 8.66
C GLU A 8 -6.39 47.82 8.17
N HIS A 9 -7.01 47.76 7.00
CA HIS A 9 -7.50 46.50 6.44
C HIS A 9 -6.33 45.56 6.11
N ARG A 10 -5.23 46.09 5.59
CA ARG A 10 -3.99 45.32 5.35
C ARG A 10 -3.35 44.85 6.66
N ALA A 11 -3.34 45.69 7.70
CA ALA A 11 -2.83 45.32 9.02
C ALA A 11 -3.65 44.18 9.65
N ARG A 12 -4.99 44.27 9.62
CA ARG A 12 -5.87 43.20 10.11
C ARG A 12 -5.69 41.90 9.35
N ARG A 13 -5.43 41.94 8.04
CA ARG A 13 -5.17 40.73 7.25
C ARG A 13 -3.84 40.07 7.64
N ARG A 14 -2.77 40.87 7.84
CA ARG A 14 -1.45 40.37 8.29
C ARG A 14 -1.50 39.76 9.69
N ALA A 15 -2.24 40.38 10.61
CA ALA A 15 -2.42 39.88 11.97
C ALA A 15 -3.11 38.49 11.99
N ARG A 16 -4.18 38.31 11.19
CA ARG A 16 -4.85 37.01 11.05
C ARG A 16 -3.93 35.94 10.46
N GLU A 17 -3.10 36.32 9.50
CA GLU A 17 -2.17 35.39 8.85
C GLU A 17 -1.01 34.99 9.78
N GLN A 18 -0.53 35.92 10.63
CA GLN A 18 0.39 35.63 11.72
C GLN A 18 -0.22 34.71 12.78
N GLN A 19 -1.47 34.97 13.22
CA GLN A 19 -2.19 34.09 14.14
C GLN A 19 -2.34 32.68 13.57
N ARG A 20 -2.67 32.55 12.27
CA ARG A 20 -2.77 31.24 11.62
C ARG A 20 -1.44 30.50 11.60
N ARG A 21 -0.31 31.19 11.40
CA ARG A 21 1.03 30.59 11.44
C ARG A 21 1.44 30.18 12.87
N GLN A 22 1.13 31.01 13.86
CA GLN A 22 1.39 30.68 15.27
C GLN A 22 0.58 29.45 15.71
N HIS A 23 -0.70 29.37 15.32
CA HIS A 23 -1.56 28.24 15.66
C HIS A 23 -1.16 26.92 14.96
N VAL A 24 -0.54 26.99 13.78
CA VAL A 24 0.05 25.81 13.10
C VAL A 24 1.38 25.41 13.75
N ALA A 25 2.19 26.37 14.19
CA ALA A 25 3.46 26.11 14.88
C ALA A 25 3.27 25.62 16.32
N GLN A 26 2.18 26.01 16.99
CA GLN A 26 1.85 25.63 18.37
C GLN A 26 0.85 24.46 18.45
N ALA A 27 0.37 23.93 17.32
CA ALA A 27 -0.41 22.71 17.34
C ALA A 27 0.45 21.60 17.95
N PRO A 28 0.03 21.00 19.08
CA PRO A 28 0.81 19.94 19.71
C PRO A 28 0.88 18.78 18.73
N THR A 29 2.07 18.52 18.19
CA THR A 29 2.38 17.24 17.57
C THR A 29 2.24 16.20 18.67
N VAL A 30 1.08 15.56 18.73
CA VAL A 30 0.87 14.41 19.60
C VAL A 30 1.89 13.37 19.16
N SER A 31 2.92 13.19 19.98
CA SER A 31 3.99 12.22 19.77
C SER A 31 3.41 10.82 19.75
N ALA A 32 3.19 10.29 18.55
CA ALA A 32 3.08 8.86 18.32
C ALA A 32 4.51 8.33 18.16
N ASP A 33 5.20 8.13 19.27
CA ASP A 33 6.45 7.37 19.30
C ASP A 33 6.13 5.87 19.31
N ALA A 34 6.38 5.21 18.18
CA ALA A 34 6.86 3.83 18.12
C ALA A 34 7.41 3.52 16.71
N GLU A 35 8.74 3.51 16.62
CA GLU A 35 9.59 2.71 15.71
C GLU A 35 9.34 2.78 14.19
N GLN A 36 10.07 3.69 13.53
CA GLN A 36 10.51 3.48 12.14
C GLN A 36 12.03 3.62 12.07
N THR A 37 12.70 2.52 12.38
CA THR A 37 14.12 2.32 12.14
C THR A 37 14.34 2.08 10.64
N GLY A 38 15.02 3.04 10.00
CA GLY A 38 15.82 2.82 8.79
C GLY A 38 15.09 2.46 7.50
N ALA A 39 14.45 3.45 6.84
CA ALA A 39 14.16 3.37 5.41
C ALA A 39 15.17 4.24 4.64
N SER A 40 16.35 3.66 4.40
CA SER A 40 17.32 4.22 3.47
C SER A 40 17.10 3.59 2.10
N ALA A 41 16.92 4.46 1.10
CA ALA A 41 17.11 4.22 -0.33
C ALA A 41 16.18 3.21 -1.04
N GLU A 42 14.89 3.53 -1.17
CA GLU A 42 14.05 2.99 -2.25
C GLU A 42 13.43 4.11 -3.07
N GLY A 43 13.86 4.19 -4.33
CA GLY A 43 13.39 5.18 -5.28
C GLY A 43 11.89 5.07 -5.49
N ARG A 44 11.12 5.98 -4.87
CA ARG A 44 9.74 6.36 -5.14
C ARG A 44 9.10 5.56 -6.27
N GLU A 45 8.61 4.36 -5.93
CA GLU A 45 7.85 3.54 -6.86
C GLU A 45 6.68 4.41 -7.34
N ARG A 46 6.67 4.72 -8.64
CA ARG A 46 5.70 5.66 -9.20
C ARG A 46 4.36 4.95 -9.13
N ARG A 47 3.45 5.46 -8.29
CA ARG A 47 2.04 5.03 -8.25
C ARG A 47 1.54 4.77 -9.68
N THR A 48 1.08 3.57 -9.96
CA THR A 48 0.54 3.23 -11.28
C THR A 48 -0.68 4.09 -11.58
N ALA A 49 -0.78 4.60 -12.81
CA ALA A 49 -1.93 5.41 -13.21
C ALA A 49 -3.18 4.54 -13.34
N ALA A 50 -4.32 5.04 -12.85
CA ALA A 50 -5.59 4.40 -13.09
C ALA A 50 -5.89 4.43 -14.58
N THR A 51 -6.16 3.26 -15.17
CA THR A 51 -6.58 3.11 -16.57
C THR A 51 -8.11 3.12 -16.70
N THR A 52 -8.83 3.04 -15.58
CA THR A 52 -10.30 3.07 -15.53
C THR A 52 -10.79 4.18 -14.58
N CYS A 53 -11.90 4.79 -14.96
CA CYS A 53 -12.54 5.85 -14.18
C CYS A 53 -13.25 5.27 -12.96
N GLY A 54 -12.93 5.77 -11.76
CA GLY A 54 -13.58 5.29 -10.54
C GLY A 54 -15.08 5.63 -10.42
N TRP A 55 -15.66 6.40 -11.36
CA TRP A 55 -17.08 6.77 -11.36
C TRP A 55 -17.88 6.00 -12.40
N CYS A 56 -17.50 6.12 -13.68
CA CYS A 56 -18.24 5.50 -14.78
C CYS A 56 -17.59 4.24 -15.35
N ALA A 57 -16.47 3.78 -14.77
CA ALA A 57 -15.62 2.70 -15.29
C ALA A 57 -15.03 2.92 -16.71
N GLY A 58 -15.30 4.06 -17.36
CA GLY A 58 -14.77 4.37 -18.68
C GLY A 58 -13.23 4.50 -18.71
N PRO A 59 -12.60 4.37 -19.89
CA PRO A 59 -11.16 4.40 -20.01
C PRO A 59 -10.58 5.77 -19.63
N ILE A 60 -9.46 5.75 -18.91
CA ILE A 60 -8.60 6.90 -18.68
C ILE A 60 -7.33 6.70 -19.50
N THR A 61 -6.97 7.69 -20.32
CA THR A 61 -5.66 7.73 -20.99
C THR A 61 -4.69 8.52 -20.09
N PRO A 62 -3.76 7.86 -19.37
CA PRO A 62 -2.81 8.56 -18.54
C PRO A 62 -1.90 9.42 -19.41
N ARG A 63 -1.69 10.68 -19.02
CA ARG A 63 -0.70 11.54 -19.68
C ARG A 63 0.69 11.16 -19.19
N GLY A 64 1.69 11.20 -20.08
CA GLY A 64 3.09 10.88 -19.72
C GLY A 64 3.75 11.84 -18.73
N ARG A 65 3.13 13.00 -18.43
CA ARG A 65 3.63 13.99 -17.46
C ARG A 65 2.46 14.65 -16.72
N GLY A 66 2.67 15.00 -15.46
CA GLY A 66 1.69 15.69 -14.60
C GLY A 66 1.02 14.78 -13.57
N PRO A 67 0.00 15.28 -12.84
CA PRO A 67 -0.70 14.51 -11.83
C PRO A 67 -1.40 13.28 -12.43
N ILE A 68 -1.28 12.14 -11.75
CA ILE A 68 -1.95 10.90 -12.15
C ILE A 68 -3.47 11.06 -12.04
N PRO A 69 -4.23 10.90 -13.14
CA PRO A 69 -5.67 11.04 -13.12
C PRO A 69 -6.35 9.82 -12.48
N LYS A 70 -7.40 10.08 -11.68
CA LYS A 70 -8.32 9.04 -11.15
C LYS A 70 -9.72 9.06 -11.80
N TRP A 71 -10.02 10.09 -12.59
CA TRP A 71 -11.31 10.28 -13.27
C TRP A 71 -11.06 10.63 -14.74
N CYS A 72 -11.92 10.16 -15.65
CA CYS A 72 -11.80 10.45 -17.09
C CYS A 72 -12.19 11.89 -17.46
N SER A 73 -12.98 12.58 -16.64
CA SER A 73 -13.43 13.96 -16.90
C SER A 73 -13.70 14.76 -15.61
N ALA A 74 -13.81 16.08 -15.76
CA ALA A 74 -14.22 16.97 -14.67
C ALA A 74 -15.64 16.64 -14.16
N THR A 75 -16.53 16.24 -15.06
CA THR A 75 -17.90 15.81 -14.71
C THR A 75 -17.89 14.57 -13.82
N CYS A 76 -17.10 13.55 -14.15
CA CYS A 76 -16.99 12.34 -13.31
C CYS A 76 -16.41 12.65 -11.93
N ARG A 77 -15.43 13.57 -11.86
CA ARG A 77 -14.90 14.05 -10.58
C ARG A 77 -15.97 14.73 -9.73
N HIS A 78 -16.80 15.57 -10.35
CA HIS A 78 -17.84 16.30 -9.66
C HIS A 78 -18.93 15.36 -9.12
N ARG A 79 -19.44 14.47 -9.96
CA ARG A 79 -20.45 13.47 -9.56
C ARG A 79 -19.96 12.54 -8.44
N ALA A 80 -18.71 12.09 -8.51
CA ALA A 80 -18.13 11.29 -7.43
C ALA A 80 -18.09 12.05 -6.10
N TRP A 81 -17.73 13.34 -6.14
CA TRP A 81 -17.75 14.19 -4.95
C TRP A 81 -19.17 14.45 -4.44
N GLU A 82 -20.16 14.66 -5.33
CA GLU A 82 -21.56 14.80 -4.96
C GLU A 82 -22.08 13.54 -4.25
N GLN A 83 -21.73 12.35 -4.75
CA GLN A 83 -22.11 11.09 -4.11
C GLN A 83 -21.45 10.90 -2.73
N THR A 84 -20.15 11.19 -2.61
CA THR A 84 -19.47 11.14 -1.30
C THR A 84 -20.08 12.14 -0.31
N ARG A 85 -20.41 13.35 -0.76
CA ARG A 85 -21.09 14.35 0.06
C ARG A 85 -22.50 13.91 0.47
N ALA A 86 -23.26 13.31 -0.45
CA ALA A 86 -24.57 12.75 -0.17
C ALA A 86 -24.47 11.63 0.87
N ALA A 87 -23.50 10.71 0.72
CA ALA A 87 -23.24 9.63 1.67
C ALA A 87 -22.86 10.16 3.05
N ALA A 88 -21.94 11.14 3.12
CA ALA A 88 -21.56 11.79 4.38
C ALA A 88 -22.71 12.53 5.06
N SER A 89 -23.68 13.03 4.28
CA SER A 89 -24.89 13.69 4.81
C SER A 89 -26.05 12.72 5.10
N GLY A 90 -25.86 11.40 4.95
CA GLY A 90 -26.91 10.39 5.11
C GLY A 90 -28.01 10.43 4.03
N ARG A 91 -27.80 11.15 2.93
CA ARG A 91 -28.77 11.32 1.82
C ARG A 91 -28.49 10.44 0.61
N SER A 92 -27.54 9.52 0.73
CA SER A 92 -27.25 8.55 -0.33
C SER A 92 -28.01 7.26 -0.11
N ALA A 93 -28.64 6.73 -1.16
CA ALA A 93 -29.19 5.37 -1.16
C ALA A 93 -28.09 4.29 -1.08
N VAL A 94 -26.82 4.66 -1.36
CA VAL A 94 -25.66 3.76 -1.36
C VAL A 94 -24.56 4.31 -0.43
N GLN A 95 -24.13 3.53 0.56
CA GLN A 95 -23.00 3.89 1.42
C GLN A 95 -21.67 3.57 0.73
N VAL A 96 -20.85 4.60 0.47
CA VAL A 96 -19.50 4.41 -0.07
C VAL A 96 -18.55 4.05 1.09
N VAL A 97 -18.14 2.79 1.17
CA VAL A 97 -17.18 2.30 2.17
C VAL A 97 -15.83 2.06 1.51
N GLU A 98 -14.78 2.74 1.98
CA GLU A 98 -13.40 2.46 1.56
C GLU A 98 -12.89 1.21 2.27
N ARG A 99 -12.91 0.07 1.59
CA ARG A 99 -12.32 -1.18 2.11
C ARG A 99 -10.82 -1.21 1.80
N ARG A 100 -9.99 -1.05 2.84
CA ARG A 100 -8.55 -1.33 2.72
C ARG A 100 -8.36 -2.83 2.50
N VAL A 101 -7.84 -3.21 1.34
CA VAL A 101 -7.42 -4.59 1.06
C VAL A 101 -5.93 -4.68 1.35
N GLN A 102 -5.55 -5.45 2.36
CA GLN A 102 -4.15 -5.80 2.60
C GLN A 102 -3.76 -6.87 1.58
N VAL A 103 -2.89 -6.51 0.64
CA VAL A 103 -2.24 -7.46 -0.26
C VAL A 103 -0.92 -7.83 0.40
N GLY A 104 -0.75 -9.10 0.78
CA GLY A 104 0.53 -9.58 1.29
C GLY A 104 1.58 -9.45 0.19
N VAL A 105 2.57 -8.58 0.40
CA VAL A 105 3.75 -8.54 -0.47
C VAL A 105 4.54 -9.82 -0.19
N PRO A 106 4.93 -10.60 -1.23
CA PRO A 106 5.83 -11.73 -1.03
C PRO A 106 7.16 -11.19 -0.49
N LEU A 107 7.39 -11.34 0.81
CA LEU A 107 8.70 -11.11 1.40
C LEU A 107 9.60 -12.26 0.97
N GLU A 108 10.79 -11.96 0.44
CA GLU A 108 11.77 -13.01 0.21
C GLU A 108 12.16 -13.64 1.56
N PRO A 109 12.09 -14.96 1.70
CA PRO A 109 12.37 -15.61 2.98
C PRO A 109 13.83 -15.42 3.39
N THR A 110 14.03 -15.01 4.64
CA THR A 110 15.38 -14.94 5.22
C THR A 110 15.87 -16.33 5.61
N ARG A 111 17.17 -16.45 5.91
CA ARG A 111 17.78 -17.73 6.38
C ARG A 111 17.02 -18.35 7.56
N ARG A 112 16.42 -17.54 8.42
CA ARG A 112 15.71 -17.99 9.64
C ARG A 112 14.29 -18.49 9.37
N ASP A 113 13.71 -18.14 8.23
CA ASP A 113 12.31 -18.45 7.91
C ASP A 113 12.14 -19.85 7.30
N TRP A 114 13.19 -20.38 6.69
CA TRP A 114 13.17 -21.67 5.99
C TRP A 114 12.67 -22.86 6.83
N PRO A 115 13.07 -23.04 8.11
CA PRO A 115 12.52 -24.12 8.93
C PRO A 115 11.00 -24.05 9.08
N ALA A 116 10.44 -22.85 9.26
CA ALA A 116 9.00 -22.66 9.42
C ALA A 116 8.26 -22.90 8.09
N LEU A 117 8.80 -22.41 6.98
CA LEU A 117 8.21 -22.60 5.65
C LEU A 117 8.22 -24.07 5.19
N LEU A 118 9.28 -24.81 5.51
CA LEU A 118 9.34 -26.25 5.23
C LEU A 118 8.35 -27.02 6.12
N GLY A 119 8.18 -26.63 7.39
CA GLY A 119 7.15 -27.21 8.26
C GLY A 119 5.73 -26.94 7.77
N GLU A 120 5.48 -25.74 7.23
CA GLU A 120 4.21 -25.40 6.59
C GLU A 120 3.94 -26.27 5.35
N LEU A 121 4.95 -26.46 4.49
CA LEU A 121 4.85 -27.33 3.33
C LEU A 121 4.50 -28.77 3.74
N THR A 122 5.17 -29.32 4.76
CA THR A 122 4.85 -30.65 5.30
C THR A 122 3.39 -30.73 5.72
N ARG A 123 2.91 -29.75 6.49
CA ARG A 123 1.53 -29.75 6.98
C ARG A 123 0.50 -29.63 5.83
N GLN A 124 0.81 -28.90 4.77
CA GLN A 124 -0.05 -28.82 3.59
C GLN A 124 -0.12 -30.13 2.80
N LEU A 125 0.97 -30.89 2.78
CA LEU A 125 1.01 -32.23 2.21
C LEU A 125 0.15 -33.19 3.06
N ASP A 126 0.32 -33.17 4.38
CA ASP A 126 -0.43 -34.03 5.31
C ASP A 126 -1.94 -33.74 5.32
N ASP A 127 -2.32 -32.45 5.27
CA ASP A 127 -3.71 -32.01 5.25
C ASP A 127 -4.38 -32.16 3.86
N GLY A 128 -3.66 -32.64 2.84
CA GLY A 128 -4.16 -32.83 1.48
C GLY A 128 -4.47 -31.53 0.72
N ARG A 129 -3.90 -30.39 1.16
CA ARG A 129 -4.04 -29.10 0.45
C ARG A 129 -3.27 -29.08 -0.86
N ILE A 130 -2.21 -29.88 -0.94
CA ILE A 130 -1.49 -30.18 -2.17
C ILE A 130 -2.02 -31.51 -2.70
N TYR A 131 -2.54 -31.51 -3.93
CA TYR A 131 -3.19 -32.68 -4.51
C TYR A 131 -2.15 -33.66 -5.08
N ASP A 132 -2.51 -34.95 -5.15
CA ASP A 132 -1.65 -36.01 -5.70
C ASP A 132 -1.12 -35.70 -7.12
N ARG A 133 -1.93 -35.02 -7.94
CA ARG A 133 -1.54 -34.59 -9.28
C ARG A 133 -0.37 -33.59 -9.30
N ASP A 134 -0.18 -32.86 -8.22
CA ASP A 134 0.85 -31.82 -8.08
C ASP A 134 2.16 -32.40 -7.52
N LEU A 135 2.11 -33.59 -6.90
CA LEU A 135 3.28 -34.27 -6.31
C LEU A 135 4.42 -34.54 -7.30
N PRO A 136 4.18 -34.96 -8.56
CA PRO A 136 5.27 -35.14 -9.52
C PRO A 136 6.00 -33.83 -9.85
N GLY A 137 5.28 -32.70 -9.87
CA GLY A 137 5.87 -31.38 -10.06
C GLY A 137 6.73 -30.99 -8.87
N LEU A 138 6.18 -31.14 -7.66
CA LEU A 138 6.88 -30.82 -6.41
C LEU A 138 8.15 -31.67 -6.24
N SER A 139 8.08 -32.97 -6.55
CA SER A 139 9.23 -33.88 -6.47
C SER A 139 10.40 -33.42 -7.34
N ARG A 140 10.13 -33.00 -8.59
CA ARG A 140 11.17 -32.47 -9.49
C ARG A 140 11.81 -31.18 -8.96
N SER A 141 11.03 -30.33 -8.29
CA SER A 141 11.53 -29.08 -7.71
C SER A 141 12.33 -29.31 -6.42
N LEU A 142 11.98 -30.32 -5.62
CA LEU A 142 12.69 -30.64 -4.37
C LEU A 142 14.03 -31.35 -4.62
N GLN A 143 14.16 -32.11 -5.70
CA GLN A 143 15.36 -32.90 -5.97
C GLN A 143 16.66 -32.05 -5.99
N PRO A 144 16.76 -30.93 -6.74
CA PRO A 144 17.96 -30.08 -6.71
C PRO A 144 18.27 -29.50 -5.33
N VAL A 145 17.24 -29.23 -4.51
CA VAL A 145 17.39 -28.70 -3.15
C VAL A 145 18.05 -29.75 -2.24
N LEU A 146 17.57 -30.99 -2.32
CA LEU A 146 18.13 -32.11 -1.56
C LEU A 146 19.57 -32.42 -1.99
N GLU A 147 19.84 -32.43 -3.30
CA GLU A 147 21.19 -32.61 -3.84
C GLU A 147 22.17 -31.55 -3.31
N ALA A 148 21.78 -30.27 -3.34
CA ALA A 148 22.58 -29.17 -2.82
C ALA A 148 22.80 -29.28 -1.29
N TYR A 149 21.78 -29.70 -0.54
CA TYR A 149 21.91 -29.94 0.89
C TYR A 149 22.92 -31.05 1.18
N ARG A 150 22.77 -32.22 0.55
CA ARG A 150 23.66 -33.38 0.73
C ARG A 150 25.11 -33.05 0.41
N TRP A 151 25.31 -32.35 -0.70
CA TRP A 151 26.64 -31.87 -1.10
C TRP A 151 27.27 -30.95 -0.06
N ARG A 152 26.48 -30.07 0.57
CA ARG A 152 26.97 -29.17 1.64
C ARG A 152 27.22 -29.94 2.93
N ALA A 153 26.31 -30.83 3.32
CA ALA A 153 26.39 -31.62 4.54
C ALA A 153 27.64 -32.50 4.57
N GLY A 154 27.96 -33.16 3.45
CA GLY A 154 29.17 -33.97 3.31
C GLY A 154 30.48 -33.19 3.49
N ARG A 155 30.47 -31.87 3.26
CA ARG A 155 31.64 -31.01 3.48
C ARG A 155 31.72 -30.44 4.90
N THR A 156 30.58 -30.17 5.51
CA THR A 156 30.52 -29.52 6.83
C THR A 156 30.35 -30.48 7.99
N GLY A 157 30.18 -31.79 7.72
CA GLY A 157 29.83 -32.78 8.75
C GLY A 157 28.44 -32.58 9.33
N ALA A 158 27.56 -31.88 8.62
CA ALA A 158 26.18 -31.69 9.05
C ALA A 158 25.39 -33.00 8.89
N PRO A 159 24.33 -33.22 9.70
CA PRO A 159 23.50 -34.42 9.57
C PRO A 159 22.91 -34.51 8.16
N ASP A 160 22.88 -35.73 7.62
CA ASP A 160 22.29 -35.99 6.32
C ASP A 160 20.76 -36.12 6.43
N VAL A 161 20.04 -35.64 5.42
CA VAL A 161 18.59 -35.88 5.25
C VAL A 161 18.44 -37.08 4.32
N ARG A 162 18.12 -38.22 4.92
CA ARG A 162 17.89 -39.50 4.23
C ARG A 162 16.57 -39.50 3.47
#